data_AF-Q5CXV6-F1
#
_entry.id   AF-Q5CXV6-F1
#
_cell.length_a   1.000
_cell.length_b   1.000
_cell.length_c   1.000
_cell.angle_alpha   90.00
_cell.angle_beta   90.00
_cell.angle_gamma   90.00
#
_symmetry.space_group_name_H-M   'P 1'
#
loop_
_entity.id
_entity.type
_entity.pdbx_description
1 polymer ?
#
loop_
_entity_poly.entity_id
_entity_poly.type
_entity_poly.pdbx_seq_one_letter_code
_entity_poly.pdbx_strand_id
1 'polypeptide(L)'
;MNDYDESGGNYDEEEEYMEEELIEEEIEGDENIEILTEDAVHSRYDGKPNEGPRITTPYMTKFEKARIIGTRALQISMNAPVAIPLDGETDPLLIAEKELYTKKIPFVIRRYLPNGNYEDWKIDELILD
;
A
#
# COMPACT_ATOMS: atom_id res chain seq x y z
N MET A 1 7.38 -34.31 -63.17
CA MET A 1 6.96 -35.30 -62.17
C MET A 1 8.06 -35.41 -61.12
N ASN A 2 7.95 -34.58 -60.10
CA ASN A 2 8.23 -34.91 -58.71
C ASN A 2 7.82 -33.70 -57.89
N ASP A 3 6.67 -33.84 -57.26
CA ASP A 3 6.20 -33.08 -56.11
C ASP A 3 7.25 -33.15 -54.99
N TYR A 4 7.35 -32.10 -54.18
CA TYR A 4 7.15 -32.12 -52.73
C TYR A 4 7.60 -30.77 -52.14
N ASP A 5 6.64 -30.17 -51.46
CA ASP A 5 6.68 -29.09 -50.48
C ASP A 5 7.59 -29.42 -49.28
N GLU A 6 7.81 -28.45 -48.39
CA GLU A 6 8.52 -28.48 -47.10
C GLU A 6 9.96 -27.93 -47.07
N SER A 7 10.07 -26.68 -46.60
CA SER A 7 10.58 -26.49 -45.24
C SER A 7 9.95 -25.24 -44.65
N GLY A 8 8.88 -25.45 -43.89
CA GLY A 8 8.31 -24.44 -43.02
C GLY A 8 9.39 -23.93 -42.08
N GLY A 9 9.45 -22.60 -41.91
CA GLY A 9 10.32 -21.98 -40.93
C GLY A 9 9.96 -22.51 -39.56
N ASN A 10 10.88 -23.25 -38.94
CA ASN A 10 10.81 -23.52 -37.52
C ASN A 10 11.29 -22.25 -36.81
N TYR A 11 10.37 -21.29 -36.67
CA TYR A 11 10.50 -20.25 -35.66
C TYR A 11 10.17 -20.95 -34.34
N ASP A 12 11.17 -21.63 -33.77
CA ASP A 12 11.17 -21.99 -32.36
C ASP A 12 11.23 -20.67 -31.58
N GLU A 13 10.09 -20.00 -31.46
CA GLU A 13 9.84 -18.97 -30.46
C GLU A 13 9.68 -19.71 -29.13
N GLU A 14 10.82 -20.05 -28.51
CA GLU A 14 10.84 -20.25 -27.07
C GLU A 14 10.47 -18.90 -26.45
N GLU A 15 9.18 -18.70 -26.14
CA GLU A 15 8.75 -17.61 -25.27
C GLU A 15 9.45 -17.79 -23.92
N GLU A 16 10.54 -17.05 -23.75
CA GLU A 16 11.22 -16.87 -22.48
C GLU A 16 10.24 -16.15 -21.54
N TYR A 17 9.52 -16.93 -20.73
CA TYR A 17 8.73 -16.42 -19.63
C TYR A 17 9.70 -15.70 -18.69
N MET A 18 9.77 -14.37 -18.79
CA MET A 18 10.39 -13.57 -17.75
C MET A 18 9.57 -13.79 -16.47
N GLU A 19 10.08 -14.60 -15.55
CA GLU A 19 9.63 -14.56 -14.17
C GLU A 19 9.83 -13.12 -13.70
N GLU A 20 8.74 -12.37 -13.55
CA GLU A 20 8.78 -11.08 -12.86
C GLU A 20 9.29 -11.35 -11.45
N GLU A 21 10.60 -11.15 -11.26
CA GLU A 21 11.24 -11.18 -9.96
C GLU A 21 10.55 -10.10 -9.12
N LEU A 22 9.63 -10.53 -8.24
CA LEU A 22 8.96 -9.64 -7.30
C LEU A 22 10.04 -9.00 -6.44
N ILE A 23 10.36 -7.75 -6.75
CA ILE A 23 11.25 -6.94 -5.94
C ILE A 23 10.53 -6.71 -4.60
N GLU A 24 10.79 -7.58 -3.62
CA GLU A 24 10.53 -7.33 -2.20
C GLU A 24 11.57 -6.33 -1.70
N GLU A 25 11.61 -5.13 -2.28
CA GLU A 25 12.33 -4.02 -1.66
C GLU A 25 11.58 -3.70 -0.36
N GLU A 26 12.17 -4.08 0.77
CA GLU A 26 11.85 -3.47 2.05
C GLU A 26 12.08 -1.97 1.88
N ILE A 27 11.00 -1.24 1.64
CA ILE A 27 11.01 0.22 1.68
C ILE A 27 11.53 0.57 3.08
N GLU A 28 12.77 1.08 3.18
CA GLU A 28 13.34 1.71 4.38
C GLU A 28 12.47 2.92 4.72
N GLY A 29 11.29 2.66 5.26
CA GLY A 29 10.39 3.64 5.83
C GLY A 29 10.96 4.12 7.14
N ASP A 30 10.62 5.34 7.52
CA ASP A 30 10.91 5.88 8.85
C ASP A 30 10.54 4.83 9.91
N GLU A 31 11.54 4.25 10.59
CA GLU A 31 11.37 3.13 11.54
C GLU A 31 10.38 3.48 12.66
N ASN A 32 10.14 4.78 12.85
CA ASN A 32 9.24 5.30 13.86
C ASN A 32 7.76 5.30 13.43
N ILE A 33 7.42 4.87 12.21
CA ILE A 33 6.04 4.90 11.69
C ILE A 33 5.65 3.53 11.13
N GLU A 34 4.51 3.01 11.60
CA GLU A 34 3.90 1.78 11.11
C GLU A 34 2.48 2.05 10.61
N ILE A 35 2.10 1.44 9.49
CA ILE A 35 0.72 1.46 8.96
C ILE A 35 0.07 0.13 9.31
N LEU A 36 -1.02 0.20 10.06
CA LEU A 36 -1.78 -0.95 10.53
C LEU A 36 -3.17 -0.94 9.92
N THR A 37 -3.73 -2.12 9.66
CA THR A 37 -5.18 -2.27 9.49
C THR A 37 -5.85 -2.17 10.85
N GLU A 38 -7.13 -1.77 10.91
CA GLU A 38 -7.86 -1.65 12.19
C GLU A 38 -7.80 -2.95 13.03
N ASP A 39 -7.90 -4.12 12.38
CA ASP A 39 -7.81 -5.42 13.06
C ASP A 39 -6.41 -5.72 13.63
N ALA A 40 -5.36 -5.24 12.97
CA ALA A 40 -3.98 -5.50 13.38
C ALA A 40 -3.56 -4.69 14.62
N VAL A 41 -4.19 -3.54 14.88
CA VAL A 41 -3.85 -2.62 15.97
C VAL A 41 -3.79 -3.32 17.34
N HIS A 42 -4.73 -4.21 17.63
CA HIS A 42 -4.82 -4.91 18.91
C HIS A 42 -3.91 -6.13 19.03
N SER A 43 -3.43 -6.67 17.91
CA SER A 43 -2.61 -7.89 17.87
C SER A 43 -1.10 -7.62 17.96
N ARG A 44 -0.67 -6.38 17.70
CA ARG A 44 0.73 -5.96 17.72
C ARG A 44 1.19 -5.69 19.16
N TYR A 45 2.23 -6.41 19.59
CA TYR A 45 2.77 -6.38 20.96
C TYR A 45 3.96 -5.43 21.13
N ASP A 46 4.15 -4.46 20.24
CA ASP A 46 5.31 -3.58 20.25
C ASP A 46 5.00 -2.26 20.96
N GLY A 47 5.70 -2.00 22.07
CA GLY A 47 5.59 -0.77 22.85
C GLY A 47 4.33 -0.67 23.73
N LYS A 48 4.20 0.43 24.46
CA LYS A 48 2.99 0.79 25.20
C LYS A 48 2.34 2.01 24.55
N PRO A 49 0.99 2.12 24.53
CA PRO A 49 0.34 3.38 24.17
C PRO A 49 0.87 4.52 25.05
N ASN A 50 1.04 5.70 24.47
CA ASN A 50 1.44 6.88 25.22
C ASN A 50 0.41 7.20 26.31
N GLU A 51 0.87 7.30 27.56
CA GLU A 51 0.02 7.65 28.70
C GLU A 51 -0.18 9.18 28.75
N GLY A 52 -1.33 9.65 28.25
CA GLY A 52 -1.69 11.08 28.28
C GLY A 52 -2.26 11.60 26.96
N PRO A 53 -2.40 12.93 26.81
CA PRO A 53 -2.81 13.52 25.55
C PRO A 53 -1.75 13.27 24.47
N ARG A 54 -2.19 13.01 23.23
CA ARG A 54 -1.30 12.88 22.08
C ARG A 54 -0.48 14.16 21.87
N ILE A 55 0.81 14.01 21.65
CA ILE A 55 1.76 15.12 21.49
C ILE A 55 2.20 15.30 20.04
N THR A 56 2.05 14.27 19.19
CA THR A 56 2.43 14.39 17.77
C THR A 56 1.42 15.25 16.99
N THR A 57 1.86 15.76 15.85
CA THR A 57 1.08 16.70 15.04
C THR A 57 -0.23 16.09 14.53
N PRO A 58 -1.36 16.81 14.53
CA PRO A 58 -2.60 16.30 13.94
C PRO A 58 -2.57 16.28 12.40
N TYR A 59 -1.50 16.77 11.78
CA TYR A 59 -1.33 16.76 10.33
C TYR A 59 -0.71 15.46 9.85
N MET A 60 -1.19 14.95 8.72
CA MET A 60 -0.56 13.85 8.02
C MET A 60 0.74 14.33 7.35
N THR A 61 1.84 13.64 7.59
CA THR A 61 3.10 13.97 6.94
C THR A 61 3.08 13.52 5.48
N LYS A 62 3.91 14.16 4.64
CA LYS A 62 4.08 13.72 3.24
C LYS A 62 4.56 12.26 3.12
N PHE A 63 5.32 11.77 4.09
CA PHE A 63 5.83 10.40 4.12
C PHE A 63 4.72 9.40 4.45
N GLU A 64 3.89 9.72 5.44
CA GLU A 64 2.68 8.95 5.77
C GLU A 64 1.74 8.89 4.58
N LYS A 65 1.44 10.05 3.97
CA LYS A 65 0.57 10.14 2.78
C LYS A 65 1.05 9.24 1.66
N ALA A 66 2.34 9.32 1.30
CA ALA A 66 2.93 8.50 0.26
C ALA A 66 2.83 6.99 0.58
N ARG A 67 3.17 6.60 1.81
CA ARG A 67 3.15 5.19 2.23
C ARG A 67 1.73 4.63 2.28
N ILE A 68 0.76 5.39 2.78
CA ILE A 68 -0.66 5.01 2.81
C ILE A 68 -1.19 4.80 1.39
N ILE A 69 -0.94 5.74 0.49
CA ILE A 69 -1.38 5.65 -0.91
C ILE A 69 -0.73 4.41 -1.56
N GLY A 70 0.58 4.23 -1.41
CA GLY A 70 1.30 3.08 -1.98
C GLY A 70 0.78 1.74 -1.47
N THR A 71 0.68 1.57 -0.14
CA THR A 71 0.14 0.34 0.47
C THR A 71 -1.30 0.09 0.04
N ARG A 72 -2.13 1.13 -0.03
CA ARG A 72 -3.53 0.97 -0.41
C ARG A 72 -3.69 0.66 -1.91
N ALA A 73 -2.92 1.31 -2.77
CA ALA A 73 -2.89 1.03 -4.20
C ALA A 73 -2.49 -0.42 -4.47
N LEU A 74 -1.48 -0.93 -3.75
CA LEU A 74 -1.08 -2.34 -3.82
C LEU A 74 -2.21 -3.30 -3.39
N GLN A 75 -2.93 -2.98 -2.32
CA GLN A 75 -4.09 -3.79 -1.92
C GLN A 75 -5.17 -3.79 -3.02
N ILE A 76 -5.47 -2.63 -3.62
CA ILE A 76 -6.47 -2.52 -4.69
C ILE A 76 -6.03 -3.30 -5.94
N SER A 77 -4.75 -3.26 -6.30
CA SER A 77 -4.23 -4.04 -7.43
C SER A 77 -4.34 -5.54 -7.19
N MET A 78 -4.28 -5.98 -5.93
CA MET A 78 -4.57 -7.36 -5.50
C MET A 78 -6.08 -7.62 -5.28
N ASN A 79 -6.94 -6.85 -5.94
CA ASN A 79 -8.40 -6.97 -5.88
C ASN A 79 -9.01 -6.83 -4.48
N ALA A 80 -8.36 -6.09 -3.56
CA ALA A 80 -8.96 -5.80 -2.27
C ALA A 80 -10.25 -4.94 -2.42
N PRO A 81 -11.22 -5.06 -1.50
CA PRO A 81 -12.45 -4.28 -1.55
C PRO A 81 -12.19 -2.77 -1.48
N VAL A 82 -12.83 -2.00 -2.37
CA VAL A 82 -12.82 -0.53 -2.39
C VAL A 82 -14.00 0.02 -1.60
N ALA A 83 -13.75 0.99 -0.73
CA ALA A 83 -14.73 1.57 0.20
C ALA A 83 -15.55 2.73 -0.39
N ILE A 84 -15.19 3.21 -1.59
CA ILE A 84 -15.85 4.30 -2.29
C ILE A 84 -16.41 3.87 -3.64
N PRO A 85 -17.42 4.60 -4.17
CA PRO A 85 -17.84 4.44 -5.55
C PRO A 85 -16.73 4.79 -6.55
N LEU A 86 -16.61 3.97 -7.59
CA LEU A 86 -15.76 4.22 -8.75
C LEU A 86 -16.61 4.87 -9.85
N ASP A 87 -16.15 6.01 -10.35
CA ASP A 87 -16.75 6.81 -11.43
C ASP A 87 -15.97 6.59 -12.74
N GLY A 88 -15.54 5.35 -12.99
CA GLY A 88 -14.72 4.98 -14.14
C GLY A 88 -13.21 5.01 -13.89
N GLU A 89 -12.77 5.27 -12.65
CA GLU A 89 -11.36 5.09 -12.30
C GLU A 89 -10.97 3.60 -12.35
N THR A 90 -9.88 3.31 -13.06
CA THR A 90 -9.32 1.95 -13.18
C THR A 90 -7.91 1.84 -12.59
N ASP A 91 -7.23 2.97 -12.41
CA ASP A 91 -5.89 3.03 -11.84
C ASP A 91 -5.94 2.87 -10.31
N PRO A 92 -5.32 1.82 -9.74
CA PRO A 92 -5.28 1.62 -8.28
C PRO A 92 -4.73 2.82 -7.51
N LEU A 93 -3.78 3.58 -8.09
CA LEU A 93 -3.19 4.75 -7.45
C LEU A 93 -4.23 5.86 -7.29
N LEU A 94 -4.95 6.19 -8.36
CA LEU A 94 -6.00 7.21 -8.34
C LEU A 94 -7.16 6.82 -7.41
N ILE A 95 -7.50 5.53 -7.37
CA ILE A 95 -8.53 5.02 -6.46
C ILE A 95 -8.07 5.18 -5.00
N ALA A 96 -6.84 4.81 -4.67
CA ALA A 96 -6.27 4.98 -3.34
C ALA A 96 -6.21 6.45 -2.91
N GLU A 97 -5.82 7.36 -3.80
CA GLU A 97 -5.85 8.80 -3.54
C GLU A 97 -7.27 9.29 -3.24
N LYS A 98 -8.26 8.89 -4.06
CA LYS A 98 -9.66 9.23 -3.86
C LYS A 98 -10.19 8.71 -2.53
N GLU A 99 -9.83 7.48 -2.13
CA GLU A 99 -10.16 6.94 -0.81
C GLU A 99 -9.51 7.71 0.34
N LEU A 100 -8.24 8.14 0.17
CA LEU A 100 -7.54 8.93 1.18
C LEU A 100 -8.22 10.28 1.41
N TYR A 101 -8.51 11.03 0.34
CA TYR A 101 -9.14 12.36 0.44
C TYR A 101 -10.58 12.30 0.95
N THR A 102 -11.29 11.18 0.71
CA THR A 102 -12.63 10.93 1.27
C THR A 102 -12.60 10.35 2.68
N LYS A 103 -11.41 10.15 3.27
CA LYS A 103 -11.21 9.59 4.61
C LYS A 103 -11.82 8.20 4.79
N LYS A 104 -11.72 7.35 3.76
CA LYS A 104 -12.31 6.00 3.73
C LYS A 104 -11.30 4.86 3.81
N ILE A 105 -10.00 5.15 3.85
CA ILE A 105 -8.97 4.13 4.02
C ILE A 105 -9.04 3.57 5.45
N PRO A 106 -9.22 2.24 5.64
CA PRO A 106 -9.36 1.61 6.95
C PRO A 106 -8.00 1.29 7.60
N PHE A 107 -7.10 2.28 7.63
CA PHE A 107 -5.78 2.17 8.25
C PHE A 107 -5.68 3.02 9.52
N VAL A 108 -4.69 2.67 10.33
CA VAL A 108 -4.23 3.41 11.50
C VAL A 108 -2.73 3.61 11.35
N ILE A 109 -2.27 4.83 11.56
CA ILE A 109 -0.85 5.16 11.65
C ILE A 109 -0.44 5.03 13.10
N ARG A 110 0.51 4.15 13.38
CA ARG A 110 1.19 4.06 14.67
C ARG A 110 2.48 4.87 14.60
N ARG A 111 2.57 5.93 15.40
CA ARG A 111 3.77 6.77 15.54
C ARG A 111 4.50 6.41 16.82
N TYR A 112 5.69 5.84 16.70
CA TYR A 112 6.56 5.54 17.82
C TYR A 112 7.27 6.81 18.30
N LEU A 113 7.27 7.00 19.62
CA LEU A 113 7.96 8.05 20.33
C LEU A 113 9.39 7.59 20.67
N PRO A 114 10.33 8.51 20.94
CA PRO A 114 11.72 8.15 21.26
C PRO A 114 11.90 7.25 22.50
N ASN A 115 10.89 7.17 23.36
CA ASN A 115 10.87 6.29 24.53
C ASN A 115 10.33 4.87 24.24
N GLY A 116 9.95 4.58 22.99
CA GLY A 116 9.35 3.31 22.56
C GLY A 116 7.84 3.20 22.80
N ASN A 117 7.20 4.22 23.39
CA ASN A 117 5.74 4.29 23.42
C ASN A 117 5.20 4.69 22.05
N TYR A 118 3.90 4.55 21.81
CA TYR A 118 3.29 4.91 20.53
C TYR A 118 2.00 5.71 20.65
N GLU A 119 1.67 6.41 19.56
CA GLU A 119 0.39 7.07 19.35
C GLU A 119 -0.27 6.51 18.09
N ASP A 120 -1.47 5.96 18.25
CA ASP A 120 -2.29 5.51 17.14
C ASP A 120 -3.16 6.65 16.62
N TRP A 121 -3.10 6.88 15.32
CA TRP A 121 -3.84 7.90 14.60
C TRP A 121 -4.65 7.26 13.47
N LYS A 122 -5.97 7.36 13.53
CA LYS A 122 -6.82 6.97 12.40
C LYS A 122 -6.63 7.93 11.23
N ILE A 123 -6.82 7.43 10.01
CA ILE A 123 -6.70 8.29 8.81
C ILE A 123 -7.76 9.39 8.80
N ASP A 124 -8.96 9.10 9.30
CA ASP A 124 -10.11 10.02 9.28
C ASP A 124 -9.95 11.23 10.22
N GLU A 125 -9.14 11.13 11.27
CA GLU A 125 -8.88 12.23 12.22
C GLU A 125 -7.66 13.10 11.86
N LEU A 126 -6.78 12.65 10.97
CA LEU A 126 -5.62 13.42 10.54
C LEU A 126 -6.01 14.53 9.56
N ILE A 127 -5.34 15.67 9.63
CA ILE A 127 -5.53 16.78 8.69
C ILE A 127 -4.65 16.54 7.45
N LEU A 128 -5.24 16.61 6.25
CA LEU A 128 -4.50 16.56 4.98
C LEU A 128 -4.23 17.99 4.51
N ASP A 129 -3.01 18.23 4.02
CA ASP A 129 -2.61 19.44 3.29
C ASP A 129 -2.55 19.15 1.78
#